data_AF-A0A8T4V248-F1
#
_entry.id   AF-A0A8T4V248-F1
#
_cell.length_a   1.000
_cell.length_b   1.000
_cell.length_c   1.000
_cell.angle_alpha   90.00
_cell.angle_beta   90.00
_cell.angle_gamma   90.00
#
_symmetry.space_group_name_H-M   'P 1'
#
loop_
_entity.id
_entity.type
_entity.pdbx_description
1 polymer ?
#
loop_
_entity_poly.entity_id
_entity_poly.type
_entity_poly.pdbx_seq_one_letter_code
_entity_poly.pdbx_strand_id
1 'polypeptide(L)'
;MEIIIDLNKSVDENAGIYFDLSKKNKKKLEGAKAALEETRKKLVQLQKQEHTFREEETKKREKTQRKREWYERFHWFISSEGFLCIGGKDATSNEIVIKKHLEKDDLVLHTDMSGSPFFVIKNGQQAGEKTIEEAAQAVAANSRAWKLGYSTIEVFYVKPEQVSKEAKAGESLAKGSFMIYGKTTYLHPKIESAVGLLDDEIIGGPIAAIENKTKNYVVVIPGREKKSALAKKIKAKLKGGDLDDIIKFIPAGGAEVKK
;
A
#
# COMPACT_ATOMS: atom_id res chain seq x y z
N MET A 1 45.65 27.39 -35.38
CA MET A 1 44.93 26.16 -35.77
C MET A 1 45.84 25.43 -36.73
N GLU A 2 46.39 24.31 -36.31
CA GLU A 2 47.20 23.45 -37.16
C GLU A 2 46.25 22.54 -37.96
N ILE A 3 46.45 22.46 -39.28
CA ILE A 3 45.61 21.67 -40.18
C ILE A 3 46.46 20.50 -40.68
N ILE A 4 46.02 19.28 -40.37
CA ILE A 4 46.64 18.06 -40.83
C ILE A 4 46.10 17.76 -42.22
N ILE A 5 46.97 17.71 -43.23
CA ILE A 5 46.60 17.45 -44.63
C ILE A 5 47.07 16.04 -44.99
N ASP A 6 46.17 15.23 -45.53
CA ASP A 6 46.53 13.92 -46.09
C ASP A 6 47.06 14.11 -47.51
N LEU A 7 48.35 13.83 -47.70
CA LEU A 7 49.03 13.99 -48.98
C LEU A 7 48.54 12.99 -50.05
N ASN A 8 47.79 11.96 -49.67
CA ASN A 8 47.19 11.00 -50.60
C ASN A 8 45.82 11.43 -51.13
N LYS A 9 45.31 12.60 -50.72
CA LYS A 9 44.02 13.15 -51.12
C LYS A 9 44.19 14.49 -51.82
N SER A 10 43.26 14.80 -52.71
CA SER A 10 43.19 16.12 -53.33
C SER A 10 42.95 17.22 -52.30
N VAL A 11 43.25 18.46 -52.69
CA VAL A 11 43.00 19.66 -51.86
C VAL A 11 41.51 19.77 -51.53
N ASP A 12 40.63 19.48 -52.50
CA ASP A 12 39.18 19.52 -52.34
C ASP A 12 38.67 18.44 -51.37
N GLU A 13 39.24 17.22 -51.43
CA GLU A 13 38.90 16.14 -50.49
C GLU A 13 39.34 16.46 -49.06
N ASN A 14 40.54 17.02 -48.88
CA ASN A 14 41.00 17.50 -47.58
C ASN A 14 40.09 18.61 -47.04
N ALA A 15 39.70 19.58 -47.88
CA ALA A 15 38.75 20.64 -47.50
C ALA A 15 37.37 20.09 -47.12
N GLY A 16 36.87 19.09 -47.87
CA GLY A 16 35.61 18.40 -47.60
C GLY A 16 35.57 17.73 -46.22
N ILE A 17 36.66 17.09 -45.80
CA ILE A 17 36.77 16.46 -44.47
C ILE A 17 36.59 17.49 -43.36
N TYR A 18 37.26 18.64 -43.44
CA TYR A 18 37.14 19.70 -42.44
C TYR A 18 35.78 20.37 -42.46
N PHE A 19 35.16 20.51 -43.64
CA PHE A 19 33.78 21.00 -43.77
C PHE A 19 32.78 20.08 -43.08
N ASP A 20 32.87 18.77 -43.35
CA ASP A 20 32.01 17.76 -42.71
C ASP A 20 32.24 17.66 -41.20
N LEU A 21 33.48 17.78 -40.75
CA LEU A 21 33.83 17.83 -39.34
C LEU A 21 33.21 19.06 -38.66
N SER A 22 33.32 20.23 -39.29
CA SER A 22 32.70 21.47 -38.81
C SER A 22 31.17 21.34 -38.73
N LYS A 23 30.53 20.79 -39.76
CA LYS A 23 29.09 20.54 -39.78
C LYS A 23 28.65 19.57 -38.68
N LYS A 24 29.39 18.46 -38.47
CA LYS A 24 29.15 17.50 -37.38
C LYS A 24 29.30 18.16 -36.01
N ASN A 25 30.36 18.95 -35.82
CA ASN A 25 30.62 19.63 -34.55
C ASN A 25 29.56 20.70 -34.25
N LYS A 26 29.10 21.44 -35.25
CA LYS A 26 27.99 22.41 -35.11
C LYS A 26 26.69 21.71 -34.66
N LYS A 27 26.34 20.58 -35.28
CA LYS A 27 25.16 19.79 -34.88
C LYS A 27 25.29 19.24 -33.45
N LYS A 28 26.48 18.77 -33.05
CA LYS A 28 26.75 18.35 -31.66
C LYS A 28 26.61 19.51 -30.68
N LEU A 29 27.12 20.70 -31.03
CA LEU A 29 27.00 21.90 -30.21
C LEU A 29 25.54 22.32 -30.00
N GLU A 30 24.73 22.28 -31.05
CA GLU A 30 23.29 22.58 -30.96
C GLU A 30 22.55 21.58 -30.07
N GLY A 31 22.81 20.28 -30.23
CA GLY A 31 22.26 19.24 -29.35
C GLY A 31 22.68 19.41 -27.88
N ALA A 32 23.95 19.74 -27.63
CA ALA A 32 24.45 20.01 -26.29
C ALA A 32 23.81 21.25 -25.66
N LYS A 33 23.60 22.32 -26.44
CA LYS A 33 22.90 23.54 -25.98
C LYS A 33 21.45 23.24 -25.60
N ALA A 34 20.73 22.46 -26.43
CA ALA A 34 19.35 22.08 -26.14
C ALA A 34 19.25 21.24 -24.85
N ALA A 35 20.12 20.25 -24.67
CA ALA A 35 20.18 19.43 -23.46
C ALA A 35 20.50 20.27 -22.20
N LEU A 36 21.40 21.26 -22.34
CA LEU A 36 21.75 22.17 -21.26
C LEU A 36 20.58 23.08 -20.87
N GLU A 37 19.82 23.57 -21.84
CA GLU A 37 18.60 24.36 -21.58
C GLU A 37 17.52 23.53 -20.90
N GLU A 38 17.29 22.30 -21.35
CA GLU A 38 16.34 21.37 -20.70
C GLU A 38 16.74 21.08 -19.25
N THR A 39 18.03 20.84 -19.01
CA THR A 39 18.58 20.60 -17.67
C THR A 39 18.41 21.83 -16.78
N ARG A 40 18.66 23.04 -17.29
CA ARG A 40 18.42 24.29 -16.55
C ARG A 40 16.95 24.48 -16.19
N LYS A 41 16.02 24.17 -17.11
CA LYS A 41 14.57 24.23 -16.85
C LYS A 41 14.17 23.26 -15.73
N LYS A 42 14.66 22.01 -15.76
CA LYS A 42 14.45 21.03 -14.69
C LYS A 42 15.02 21.51 -13.36
N LEU A 43 16.20 22.11 -13.37
CA LEU A 43 16.85 22.63 -12.15
C LEU A 43 16.01 23.74 -11.49
N VAL A 44 15.49 24.69 -12.26
CA VAL A 44 14.59 25.73 -11.74
C VAL A 44 13.29 25.14 -11.19
N GLN A 45 12.72 24.13 -11.84
CA GLN A 45 11.52 23.44 -11.33
C GLN A 45 11.80 22.72 -10.00
N LEU A 46 12.93 22.04 -9.88
CA LEU A 46 13.33 21.37 -8.64
C LEU A 46 13.61 22.37 -7.51
N GLN A 47 14.25 23.50 -7.79
CA GLN A 47 14.47 24.56 -6.80
C GLN A 47 13.16 25.14 -6.28
N LYS A 48 12.15 25.32 -7.13
CA LYS A 48 10.81 25.74 -6.68
C LYS A 48 10.14 24.72 -5.76
N GLN A 49 10.53 23.45 -5.84
CA GLN A 49 10.03 22.36 -5.00
C GLN A 49 10.92 22.10 -3.77
N GLU A 50 12.04 22.82 -3.62
CA GLU A 50 13.03 22.55 -2.56
C GLU A 50 12.43 22.75 -1.16
N HIS A 51 11.63 23.79 -0.96
CA HIS A 51 10.97 24.03 0.33
C HIS A 51 10.03 22.89 0.70
N THR A 52 9.17 22.50 -0.24
CA THR A 52 8.24 21.37 -0.07
C THR A 52 8.99 20.07 0.19
N PHE A 53 10.10 19.82 -0.51
CA PHE A 53 10.92 18.63 -0.29
C PHE A 53 11.55 18.62 1.10
N ARG A 54 12.07 19.76 1.57
CA ARG A 54 12.62 19.91 2.92
C ARG A 54 11.56 19.71 4.00
N GLU A 55 10.35 20.25 3.81
CA GLU A 55 9.22 20.03 4.71
C GLU A 55 8.75 18.56 4.73
N GLU A 56 8.69 17.90 3.57
CA GLU A 56 8.39 16.48 3.49
C GLU A 56 9.48 15.63 4.18
N GLU A 57 10.76 16.00 4.04
CA GLU A 57 11.87 15.34 4.74
C GLU A 57 11.84 15.53 6.25
N THR A 58 11.53 16.74 6.76
CA THR A 58 11.40 16.97 8.21
C THR A 58 10.24 16.18 8.79
N LYS A 59 9.05 16.23 8.17
CA LYS A 59 7.89 15.41 8.59
C LYS A 59 8.22 13.92 8.57
N LYS A 60 8.95 13.44 7.56
CA LYS A 60 9.39 12.03 7.49
C LYS A 60 10.35 11.65 8.61
N ARG A 61 11.25 12.55 9.02
CA ARG A 61 12.15 12.34 10.17
C ARG A 61 11.38 12.29 11.48
N GLU A 62 10.47 13.24 11.72
CA GLU A 62 9.62 13.28 12.93
C GLU A 62 8.79 12.01 13.06
N LYS A 63 8.17 11.56 11.96
CA LYS A 63 7.41 10.31 11.91
C LYS A 63 8.26 9.06 12.17
N THR A 64 9.55 9.09 11.82
CA THR A 64 10.48 7.99 12.12
C THR A 64 10.88 7.98 13.60
N GLN A 65 10.88 9.15 14.24
CA GLN A 65 11.14 9.30 15.68
C GLN A 65 9.90 9.00 16.54
N ARG A 66 8.69 9.02 15.97
CA ARG A 66 7.47 8.61 16.69
C ARG A 66 7.58 7.18 17.18
N LYS A 67 7.18 6.94 18.42
CA LYS A 67 7.09 5.59 18.98
C LYS A 67 5.97 4.85 18.26
N ARG A 68 6.33 3.98 17.31
CA ARG A 68 5.35 3.17 16.59
C ARG A 68 4.67 2.22 17.55
N GLU A 69 3.34 2.19 17.47
CA GLU A 69 2.58 1.19 18.21
C GLU A 69 2.92 -0.21 17.72
N TRP A 70 2.91 -1.18 18.64
CA TRP A 70 3.36 -2.54 18.35
C TRP A 70 2.54 -3.19 17.23
N TYR A 71 1.25 -2.80 17.10
CA TYR A 71 0.30 -3.32 16.14
C TYR A 71 0.47 -2.76 14.72
N GLU A 72 1.20 -1.66 14.53
CA GLU A 72 1.39 -1.02 13.20
C GLU A 72 2.12 -1.94 12.20
N ARG A 73 2.80 -2.97 12.70
CA ARG A 73 3.42 -4.00 11.87
C ARG A 73 2.40 -4.90 11.17
N PHE A 74 1.16 -4.99 11.65
CA PHE A 74 0.08 -5.80 11.11
C PHE A 74 -0.84 -4.97 10.20
N HIS A 75 -1.84 -5.61 9.56
CA HIS A 75 -3.04 -4.87 9.18
C HIS A 75 -3.74 -4.46 10.47
N TRP A 76 -4.17 -3.20 10.57
CA TRP A 76 -4.80 -2.73 11.79
C TRP A 76 -5.79 -1.61 11.49
N PHE A 77 -6.79 -1.48 12.35
CA PHE A 77 -7.65 -0.31 12.44
C PHE A 77 -8.27 -0.25 13.84
N ILE A 78 -8.85 0.89 14.20
CA ILE A 78 -9.73 0.98 15.38
C ILE A 78 -11.15 1.06 14.84
N SER A 79 -12.03 0.20 15.33
CA SER A 79 -13.45 0.17 14.93
C SER A 79 -14.15 1.47 15.29
N SER A 80 -15.34 1.69 14.74
CA SER A 80 -16.14 2.87 15.11
C SER A 80 -16.61 2.84 16.56
N GLU A 81 -16.60 1.68 17.22
CA GLU A 81 -16.90 1.52 18.65
C GLU A 81 -15.64 1.53 19.54
N GLY A 82 -14.46 1.79 18.97
CA GLY A 82 -13.22 1.98 19.74
C GLY A 82 -12.37 0.71 19.97
N PHE A 83 -12.72 -0.42 19.35
CA PHE A 83 -11.97 -1.67 19.50
C PHE A 83 -10.77 -1.72 18.56
N LEU A 84 -9.62 -2.16 19.06
CA LEU A 84 -8.44 -2.43 18.24
C LEU A 84 -8.63 -3.74 17.48
N CYS A 85 -8.54 -3.67 16.16
CA CYS A 85 -8.59 -4.81 15.26
C CYS A 85 -7.23 -4.97 14.58
N ILE A 86 -6.64 -6.17 14.65
CA ILE A 86 -5.34 -6.48 14.01
C ILE A 86 -5.44 -7.73 13.15
N GLY A 87 -4.68 -7.82 12.06
CA GLY A 87 -4.64 -9.00 11.20
C GLY A 87 -3.30 -9.21 10.51
N GLY A 88 -2.92 -10.47 10.32
CA GLY A 88 -1.63 -10.79 9.68
C GLY A 88 -1.60 -10.39 8.21
N LYS A 89 -0.43 -9.90 7.76
CA LYS A 89 -0.15 -9.52 6.35
C LYS A 89 0.28 -10.71 5.48
N ASP A 90 0.72 -11.77 6.12
CA ASP A 90 1.24 -13.00 5.53
C ASP A 90 1.14 -14.16 6.52
N ALA A 91 1.54 -15.37 6.09
CA ALA A 91 1.49 -16.56 6.93
C ALA A 91 2.31 -16.44 8.24
N THR A 92 3.44 -15.73 8.22
CA THR A 92 4.29 -15.58 9.41
C THR A 92 3.65 -14.65 10.43
N SER A 93 3.12 -13.52 9.96
CA SER A 93 2.42 -12.55 10.79
C SER A 93 1.07 -13.08 11.29
N ASN A 94 0.36 -13.90 10.51
CA ASN A 94 -0.82 -14.65 10.99
C ASN A 94 -0.46 -15.52 12.20
N GLU A 95 0.66 -16.26 12.15
CA GLU A 95 1.10 -17.04 13.31
C GLU A 95 1.43 -16.16 14.52
N ILE A 96 2.04 -14.99 14.30
CA ILE A 96 2.36 -14.07 15.40
C ILE A 96 1.08 -13.53 16.03
N VAL A 97 0.10 -13.11 15.23
CA VAL A 97 -1.19 -12.59 15.72
C VAL A 97 -1.87 -13.65 16.59
N ILE A 98 -2.05 -14.88 16.08
CA ILE A 98 -2.75 -15.93 16.82
C ILE A 98 -1.95 -16.44 18.03
N LYS A 99 -0.63 -16.61 17.93
CA LYS A 99 0.15 -17.20 19.04
C LYS A 99 0.57 -16.23 20.12
N LYS A 100 0.76 -14.94 19.79
CA LYS A 100 1.34 -13.96 20.71
C LYS A 100 0.39 -12.85 21.13
N HIS A 101 -0.68 -12.61 20.37
CA HIS A 101 -1.56 -11.46 20.57
C HIS A 101 -3.03 -11.82 20.76
N LEU A 102 -3.39 -13.09 20.63
CA LEU A 102 -4.72 -13.61 20.91
C LEU A 102 -4.88 -13.88 22.40
N GLU A 103 -5.88 -13.24 23.01
CA GLU A 103 -6.24 -13.35 24.42
C GLU A 103 -7.66 -13.88 24.57
N LYS A 104 -8.01 -14.31 25.78
CA LYS A 104 -9.27 -15.02 26.06
C LYS A 104 -10.54 -14.26 25.68
N ASP A 105 -10.54 -12.93 25.81
CA ASP A 105 -11.73 -12.09 25.60
C ASP A 105 -11.82 -11.54 24.17
N ASP A 106 -10.91 -11.95 23.29
CA ASP A 106 -10.89 -11.54 21.89
C ASP A 106 -11.92 -12.31 21.04
N LEU A 107 -12.09 -11.87 19.78
CA LEU A 107 -12.71 -12.65 18.72
C LEU A 107 -11.77 -12.79 17.53
N VAL A 108 -11.78 -13.96 16.89
CA VAL A 108 -10.97 -14.27 15.71
C VAL A 108 -11.86 -14.34 14.47
N LEU A 109 -11.44 -13.70 13.39
CA LEU A 109 -12.15 -13.66 12.11
C LEU A 109 -11.28 -14.18 10.97
N HIS A 110 -11.89 -14.95 10.07
CA HIS A 110 -11.22 -15.54 8.92
C HIS A 110 -12.25 -15.96 7.84
N THR A 111 -11.82 -16.18 6.60
CA THR A 111 -12.67 -16.78 5.54
C THR A 111 -12.29 -18.23 5.31
N ASP A 112 -13.18 -19.09 4.82
CA ASP A 112 -12.81 -20.46 4.44
C ASP A 112 -11.82 -20.53 3.25
N MET A 113 -11.61 -19.41 2.54
CA MET A 113 -10.66 -19.32 1.43
C MET A 113 -9.20 -19.22 1.91
N SER A 114 -8.32 -19.98 1.23
CA SER A 114 -6.88 -19.85 1.37
C SER A 114 -6.36 -18.44 1.04
N GLY A 115 -5.38 -17.96 1.82
CA GLY A 115 -4.83 -16.61 1.65
C GLY A 115 -5.69 -15.51 2.26
N SER A 116 -6.59 -15.86 3.19
CA SER A 116 -7.23 -14.91 4.10
C SER A 116 -6.30 -14.55 5.27
N PRO A 117 -6.35 -13.31 5.75
CA PRO A 117 -5.69 -12.95 7.01
C PRO A 117 -6.49 -13.53 8.19
N PHE A 118 -5.79 -13.89 9.26
CA PHE A 118 -6.41 -14.07 10.58
C PHE A 118 -6.49 -12.71 11.25
N PHE A 119 -7.71 -12.21 11.46
CA PHE A 119 -7.95 -10.98 12.23
C PHE A 119 -8.35 -11.31 13.66
N VAL A 120 -7.97 -10.43 14.59
CA VAL A 120 -8.32 -10.47 16.00
C VAL A 120 -8.91 -9.12 16.39
N ILE A 121 -10.11 -9.13 16.95
CA ILE A 121 -10.71 -7.98 17.62
C ILE A 121 -10.32 -8.07 19.09
N LYS A 122 -9.51 -7.13 19.58
CA LYS A 122 -9.09 -7.08 20.97
C LYS A 122 -10.28 -6.80 21.89
N ASN A 123 -10.49 -7.61 22.92
CA ASN A 123 -11.72 -7.61 23.75
C ASN A 123 -13.01 -7.79 22.93
N GLY A 124 -12.93 -8.48 21.79
CA GLY A 124 -14.01 -8.62 20.83
C GLY A 124 -15.29 -9.26 21.37
N GLN A 125 -15.24 -10.04 22.46
CA GLN A 125 -16.46 -10.61 23.05
C GLN A 125 -17.38 -9.55 23.68
N GLN A 126 -16.87 -8.34 23.91
CA GLN A 126 -17.64 -7.18 24.37
C GLN A 126 -18.01 -6.22 23.23
N ALA A 127 -17.60 -6.54 22.00
CA ALA A 127 -17.83 -5.67 20.84
C ALA A 127 -19.27 -5.79 20.32
N GLY A 128 -19.81 -4.68 19.83
CA GLY A 128 -21.10 -4.65 19.15
C GLY A 128 -21.03 -5.28 17.75
N GLU A 129 -22.20 -5.53 17.17
CA GLU A 129 -22.33 -6.09 15.81
C GLU A 129 -21.57 -5.26 14.78
N LYS A 130 -21.56 -3.92 14.95
CA LYS A 130 -20.89 -3.00 14.04
C LYS A 130 -19.38 -3.23 13.98
N THR A 131 -18.71 -3.43 15.11
CA THR A 131 -17.28 -3.77 15.13
C THR A 131 -17.00 -5.12 14.46
N ILE A 132 -17.89 -6.11 14.65
CA ILE A 132 -17.74 -7.44 14.03
C ILE A 132 -17.91 -7.33 12.51
N GLU A 133 -18.89 -6.58 12.02
CA GLU A 133 -19.10 -6.29 10.61
C GLU A 133 -17.91 -5.55 9.97
N GLU A 134 -17.39 -4.54 10.67
CA GLU A 134 -16.20 -3.80 10.25
C GLU A 134 -14.98 -4.73 10.15
N ALA A 135 -14.73 -5.56 11.17
CA ALA A 135 -13.65 -6.54 11.13
C ALA A 135 -13.84 -7.56 10.00
N ALA A 136 -15.07 -8.01 9.75
CA ALA A 136 -15.39 -8.90 8.64
C ALA A 136 -15.07 -8.23 7.29
N GLN A 137 -15.44 -6.96 7.11
CA GLN A 137 -15.05 -6.19 5.91
C GLN A 137 -13.53 -6.09 5.76
N ALA A 138 -12.78 -5.89 6.85
CA ALA A 138 -11.32 -5.84 6.79
C ALA A 138 -10.70 -7.19 6.39
N VAL A 139 -11.23 -8.31 6.90
CA VAL A 139 -10.82 -9.67 6.52
C VAL A 139 -11.08 -9.90 5.04
N ALA A 140 -12.30 -9.63 4.60
CA ALA A 140 -12.73 -9.81 3.22
C ALA A 140 -11.86 -8.98 2.26
N ALA A 141 -11.62 -7.71 2.60
CA ALA A 141 -10.82 -6.79 1.79
C ALA A 141 -9.34 -7.19 1.69
N ASN A 142 -8.75 -7.77 2.74
CA ASN A 142 -7.35 -8.20 2.73
C ASN A 142 -7.15 -9.67 2.34
N SER A 143 -8.23 -10.39 2.02
CA SER A 143 -8.18 -11.78 1.60
C SER A 143 -7.83 -11.94 0.12
N ARG A 144 -7.66 -13.19 -0.32
CA ARG A 144 -7.53 -13.55 -1.75
C ARG A 144 -8.75 -13.13 -2.57
N ALA A 145 -9.93 -12.99 -1.98
CA ALA A 145 -11.15 -12.58 -2.68
C ALA A 145 -11.02 -11.19 -3.33
N TRP A 146 -10.27 -10.27 -2.70
CA TRP A 146 -9.94 -8.97 -3.30
C TRP A 146 -9.20 -9.12 -4.63
N LYS A 147 -8.18 -9.99 -4.67
CA LYS A 147 -7.40 -10.24 -5.89
C LYS A 147 -8.23 -10.89 -6.99
N LEU A 148 -9.24 -11.68 -6.61
CA LEU A 148 -10.16 -12.33 -7.53
C LEU A 148 -11.30 -11.41 -8.01
N GLY A 149 -11.41 -10.19 -7.46
CA GLY A 149 -12.44 -9.23 -7.87
C GLY A 149 -13.83 -9.57 -7.34
N TYR A 150 -13.92 -10.32 -6.25
CA TYR A 150 -15.23 -10.65 -5.65
C TYR A 150 -15.84 -9.40 -5.00
N SER A 151 -17.16 -9.30 -5.02
CA SER A 151 -17.91 -8.23 -4.35
C SER A 151 -18.24 -8.56 -2.89
N THR A 152 -18.33 -9.84 -2.55
CA THR A 152 -18.62 -10.37 -1.21
C THR A 152 -17.92 -11.73 -1.02
N ILE A 153 -17.67 -12.11 0.22
CA ILE A 153 -17.21 -13.44 0.61
C ILE A 153 -17.72 -13.71 2.04
N GLU A 154 -17.99 -14.98 2.34
CA GLU A 154 -18.35 -15.40 3.69
C GLU A 154 -17.14 -15.28 4.62
N VAL A 155 -17.33 -14.56 5.73
CA VAL A 155 -16.35 -14.41 6.81
C VAL A 155 -16.96 -14.97 8.06
N PHE A 156 -16.29 -15.90 8.73
CA PHE A 156 -16.73 -16.37 10.03
C PHE A 156 -15.96 -15.68 11.15
N TYR A 157 -16.56 -15.68 12.34
CA TYR A 157 -15.85 -15.40 13.58
C TYR A 157 -16.05 -16.51 14.61
N VAL A 158 -15.04 -16.65 15.47
CA VAL A 158 -14.98 -17.64 16.55
C VAL A 158 -14.26 -17.09 17.77
N LYS A 159 -14.42 -17.78 18.90
CA LYS A 159 -13.69 -17.49 20.12
C LYS A 159 -12.27 -18.07 20.09
N PRO A 160 -11.34 -17.56 20.91
CA PRO A 160 -9.94 -17.99 20.96
C PRO A 160 -9.78 -19.51 21.19
N GLU A 161 -10.59 -20.09 22.07
CA GLU A 161 -10.57 -21.52 22.41
C GLU A 161 -10.94 -22.44 21.24
N GLN A 162 -11.54 -21.89 20.18
CA GLN A 162 -11.90 -22.63 18.97
C GLN A 162 -10.76 -22.70 17.96
N VAL A 163 -9.66 -21.95 18.17
CA VAL A 163 -8.53 -21.85 17.24
C VAL A 163 -7.38 -22.74 17.73
N SER A 164 -6.98 -23.72 16.92
CA SER A 164 -5.91 -24.65 17.28
C SER A 164 -4.90 -24.86 16.15
N LYS A 165 -3.64 -25.12 16.51
CA LYS A 165 -2.60 -25.54 15.56
C LYS A 165 -2.49 -27.06 15.45
N GLU A 166 -3.29 -27.81 16.19
CA GLU A 166 -3.33 -29.27 16.14
C GLU A 166 -4.23 -29.73 15.01
N ALA A 167 -3.62 -30.38 14.02
CA ALA A 167 -4.33 -31.07 12.95
C ALA A 167 -4.99 -32.35 13.47
N LYS A 168 -5.92 -32.92 12.69
CA LYS A 168 -6.37 -34.29 12.92
C LYS A 168 -5.22 -35.27 12.74
N ALA A 169 -5.27 -36.40 13.44
CA ALA A 169 -4.24 -37.43 13.39
C ALA A 169 -3.93 -37.84 11.94
N GLY A 170 -2.68 -37.65 11.51
CA GLY A 170 -2.19 -37.98 10.16
C GLY A 170 -2.09 -36.81 9.18
N GLU A 171 -2.58 -35.63 9.52
CA GLU A 171 -2.48 -34.42 8.68
C GLU A 171 -1.46 -33.41 9.25
N SER A 172 -0.86 -32.60 8.37
CA SER A 172 0.03 -31.51 8.75
C SER A 172 -0.54 -30.18 8.25
N LEU A 173 -0.57 -29.17 9.12
CA LEU A 173 -1.03 -27.84 8.74
C LEU A 173 0.10 -27.08 8.04
N ALA A 174 -0.26 -26.41 6.94
CA ALA A 174 0.62 -25.43 6.33
C ALA A 174 0.95 -24.30 7.32
N LYS A 175 2.10 -23.67 7.13
CA LYS A 175 2.52 -22.51 7.93
C LYS A 175 1.46 -21.40 7.85
N GLY A 176 1.08 -20.85 9.00
CA GLY A 176 0.04 -19.81 9.09
C GLY A 176 -1.40 -20.31 9.01
N SER A 177 -1.63 -21.62 8.96
CA SER A 177 -2.97 -22.22 9.03
C SER A 177 -3.30 -22.69 10.45
N PHE A 178 -4.58 -22.62 10.79
CA PHE A 178 -5.14 -23.06 12.07
C PHE A 178 -6.44 -23.81 11.81
N MET A 179 -6.69 -24.84 12.62
CA MET A 179 -7.97 -25.54 12.67
C MET A 179 -8.97 -24.77 13.51
N ILE A 180 -10.21 -24.71 13.04
CA ILE A 180 -11.33 -24.09 13.74
C ILE A 180 -12.29 -25.19 14.18
N TYR A 181 -12.60 -25.24 15.47
CA TYR A 181 -13.48 -26.25 16.07
C TYR A 181 -14.76 -25.63 16.64
N GLY A 182 -15.83 -26.42 16.66
CA GLY A 182 -17.13 -25.99 17.19
C GLY A 182 -17.94 -25.14 16.22
N LYS A 183 -18.91 -24.39 16.75
CA LYS A 183 -19.85 -23.59 15.95
C LYS A 183 -19.20 -22.30 15.47
N THR A 184 -19.35 -22.00 14.18
CA THR A 184 -18.96 -20.74 13.56
C THR A 184 -20.19 -19.86 13.29
N THR A 185 -19.99 -18.55 13.28
CA THR A 185 -21.03 -17.59 12.85
C THR A 185 -20.50 -16.82 11.66
N TYR A 186 -21.29 -16.76 10.58
CA TYR A 186 -20.89 -16.18 9.30
C TYR A 186 -21.52 -14.82 9.06
N LEU A 187 -20.75 -13.94 8.40
CA LEU A 187 -21.17 -12.65 7.86
C LEU A 187 -20.84 -12.59 6.36
N HIS A 188 -21.54 -11.72 5.63
CA HIS A 188 -21.40 -11.53 4.19
C HIS A 188 -21.01 -10.08 3.85
N PRO A 189 -19.85 -9.59 4.33
CA PRO A 189 -19.44 -8.20 4.13
C PRO A 189 -19.19 -7.89 2.65
N LYS A 190 -19.43 -6.64 2.26
CA LYS A 190 -18.97 -6.12 0.96
C LYS A 190 -17.45 -5.95 0.99
N ILE A 191 -16.79 -6.40 -0.07
CA ILE A 191 -15.34 -6.29 -0.26
C ILE A 191 -15.01 -4.88 -0.72
N GLU A 192 -14.83 -3.99 0.25
CA GLU A 192 -14.49 -2.57 0.06
C GLU A 192 -13.57 -2.14 1.21
N SER A 193 -12.78 -1.09 1.00
CA SER A 193 -11.96 -0.49 2.05
C SER A 193 -11.87 1.02 1.85
N ALA A 194 -11.61 1.77 2.91
CA ALA A 194 -11.42 3.22 2.88
C ALA A 194 -9.97 3.58 3.25
N VAL A 195 -9.46 4.63 2.62
CA VAL A 195 -8.22 5.31 2.99
C VAL A 195 -8.57 6.77 3.32
N GLY A 196 -8.28 7.21 4.53
CA GLY A 196 -8.59 8.54 5.04
C GLY A 196 -7.37 9.30 5.50
N LEU A 197 -7.55 10.62 5.63
CA LEU A 197 -6.57 11.54 6.20
C LEU A 197 -7.12 12.13 7.50
N LEU A 198 -6.38 11.95 8.60
CA LEU A 198 -6.69 12.50 9.92
C LEU A 198 -5.43 13.20 10.44
N ASP A 199 -5.48 14.51 10.62
CA ASP A 199 -4.36 15.31 11.14
C ASP A 199 -3.01 15.02 10.45
N ASP A 200 -2.99 15.06 9.12
CA ASP A 200 -1.87 14.68 8.24
C ASP A 200 -1.47 13.19 8.26
N GLU A 201 -2.06 12.36 9.12
CA GLU A 201 -1.82 10.92 9.17
C GLU A 201 -2.80 10.14 8.28
N ILE A 202 -2.28 9.16 7.56
CA ILE A 202 -3.10 8.25 6.76
C ILE A 202 -3.60 7.13 7.65
N ILE A 203 -4.91 6.93 7.62
CA ILE A 203 -5.62 5.81 8.24
C ILE A 203 -6.33 5.01 7.15
N GLY A 204 -6.53 3.71 7.38
CA GLY A 204 -7.31 2.90 6.45
C GLY A 204 -7.89 1.66 7.09
N GLY A 205 -8.93 1.10 6.46
CA GLY A 205 -9.70 0.01 7.03
C GLY A 205 -11.13 -0.04 6.49
N PRO A 206 -12.08 -0.55 7.28
CA PRO A 206 -13.50 -0.57 6.96
C PRO A 206 -14.07 0.84 6.79
N ILE A 207 -15.09 1.00 5.94
CA ILE A 207 -15.63 2.32 5.58
C ILE A 207 -16.18 3.03 6.82
N ALA A 208 -17.03 2.36 7.60
CA ALA A 208 -17.66 2.94 8.77
C ALA A 208 -16.64 3.35 9.85
N ALA A 209 -15.57 2.57 10.03
CA ALA A 209 -14.49 2.88 10.97
C ALA A 209 -13.72 4.15 10.57
N ILE A 210 -13.45 4.33 9.28
CA ILE A 210 -12.73 5.51 8.77
C ILE A 210 -13.63 6.75 8.75
N GLU A 211 -14.88 6.59 8.30
CA GLU A 211 -15.87 7.68 8.26
C GLU A 211 -16.18 8.24 9.66
N ASN A 212 -16.14 7.39 10.69
CA ASN A 212 -16.30 7.82 12.09
C ASN A 212 -15.18 8.74 12.58
N LYS A 213 -13.99 8.67 11.95
CA LYS A 213 -12.80 9.44 12.35
C LYS A 213 -12.57 10.68 11.50
N THR A 214 -12.87 10.61 10.20
CA THR A 214 -12.61 11.71 9.27
C THR A 214 -13.64 11.76 8.16
N LYS A 215 -13.97 12.98 7.72
CA LYS A 215 -14.77 13.21 6.50
C LYS A 215 -13.92 13.23 5.22
N ASN A 216 -12.60 13.30 5.36
CA ASN A 216 -11.67 13.27 4.22
C ASN A 216 -11.17 11.84 3.99
N TYR A 217 -11.95 11.05 3.25
CA TYR A 217 -11.60 9.68 2.89
C TYR A 217 -11.99 9.32 1.46
N VAL A 218 -11.36 8.27 0.95
CA VAL A 218 -11.62 7.70 -0.36
C VAL A 218 -11.90 6.21 -0.20
N VAL A 219 -13.04 5.76 -0.75
CA VAL A 219 -13.39 4.34 -0.79
C VAL A 219 -12.75 3.69 -2.02
N VAL A 220 -12.14 2.53 -1.81
CA VAL A 220 -11.56 1.68 -2.84
C VAL A 220 -12.24 0.32 -2.87
N ILE A 221 -12.28 -0.25 -4.07
CA ILE A 221 -12.85 -1.57 -4.36
C ILE A 221 -11.84 -2.40 -5.16
N PRO A 222 -12.02 -3.73 -5.25
CA PRO A 222 -11.23 -4.56 -6.16
C PRO A 222 -11.24 -4.03 -7.59
N GLY A 223 -10.08 -4.01 -8.23
CA GLY A 223 -9.93 -3.43 -9.56
C GLY A 223 -8.64 -3.85 -10.24
N ARG A 224 -8.32 -3.19 -11.36
CA ARG A 224 -7.12 -3.52 -12.17
C ARG A 224 -5.99 -2.50 -12.05
N GLU A 225 -6.21 -1.37 -11.39
CA GLU A 225 -5.18 -0.33 -11.28
C GLU A 225 -4.08 -0.74 -10.29
N LYS A 226 -2.82 -0.46 -10.64
CA LYS A 226 -1.67 -0.70 -9.76
C LYS A 226 -1.75 0.22 -8.54
N LYS A 227 -1.39 -0.30 -7.36
CA LYS A 227 -1.36 0.45 -6.10
C LYS A 227 -0.64 1.80 -6.18
N SER A 228 0.51 1.85 -6.84
CA SER A 228 1.31 3.08 -6.94
C SER A 228 0.62 4.18 -7.74
N ALA A 229 -0.12 3.82 -8.80
CA ALA A 229 -0.91 4.77 -9.58
C ALA A 229 -2.16 5.22 -8.79
N LEU A 230 -2.86 4.26 -8.18
CA LEU A 230 -4.02 4.53 -7.35
C LEU A 230 -3.67 5.41 -6.14
N ALA A 231 -2.54 5.16 -5.47
CA ALA A 231 -2.10 5.94 -4.33
C ALA A 231 -1.86 7.42 -4.67
N LYS A 232 -1.36 7.73 -5.88
CA LYS A 232 -1.22 9.11 -6.36
C LYS A 232 -2.59 9.77 -6.55
N LYS A 233 -3.56 9.04 -7.08
CA LYS A 233 -4.96 9.53 -7.22
C LYS A 233 -5.59 9.77 -5.85
N ILE A 234 -5.39 8.86 -4.90
CA ILE A 234 -5.88 9.02 -3.52
C ILE A 234 -5.21 10.23 -2.86
N LYS A 235 -3.88 10.37 -2.93
CA LYS A 235 -3.16 11.55 -2.39
C LYS A 235 -3.71 12.85 -2.96
N ALA A 236 -3.98 12.90 -4.26
CA ALA A 236 -4.58 14.07 -4.91
C ALA A 236 -6.01 14.37 -4.42
N LYS A 237 -6.84 13.33 -4.19
CA LYS A 237 -8.19 13.49 -3.64
C LYS A 237 -8.17 13.92 -2.17
N LEU A 238 -7.29 13.33 -1.36
CA LEU A 238 -7.14 13.66 0.06
C LEU A 238 -6.45 15.02 0.28
N LYS A 239 -5.74 15.53 -0.73
CA LYS A 239 -4.90 16.74 -0.67
C LYS A 239 -3.85 16.69 0.44
N GLY A 240 -3.34 15.51 0.76
CA GLY A 240 -2.38 15.34 1.84
C GLY A 240 -1.97 13.89 2.06
N GLY A 241 -1.11 13.69 3.06
CA GLY A 241 -0.60 12.39 3.49
C GLY A 241 0.58 11.84 2.68
N ASP A 242 1.29 10.91 3.32
CA ASP A 242 2.46 10.25 2.78
C ASP A 242 2.08 9.14 1.78
N LEU A 243 2.75 9.09 0.63
CA LEU A 243 2.40 8.16 -0.45
C LEU A 243 2.64 6.71 -0.01
N ASP A 244 3.70 6.46 0.75
CA ASP A 244 4.04 5.12 1.22
C ASP A 244 3.01 4.59 2.23
N ASP A 245 2.41 5.47 3.05
CA ASP A 245 1.33 5.06 3.94
C ASP A 245 0.04 4.75 3.20
N ILE A 246 -0.34 5.58 2.21
CA ILE A 246 -1.50 5.30 1.36
C ILE A 246 -1.36 3.91 0.74
N ILE A 247 -0.18 3.57 0.22
CA ILE A 247 0.09 2.25 -0.37
C ILE A 247 -0.09 1.11 0.64
N LYS A 248 0.27 1.32 1.92
CA LYS A 248 0.12 0.29 2.97
C LYS A 248 -1.33 -0.06 3.26
N PHE A 249 -2.25 0.90 3.15
CA PHE A 249 -3.67 0.69 3.44
C PHE A 249 -4.49 0.23 2.24
N ILE A 250 -3.94 0.26 1.01
CA ILE A 250 -4.59 -0.36 -0.15
C ILE A 250 -4.38 -1.88 -0.07
N PRO A 251 -5.44 -2.72 -0.13
CA PRO A 251 -5.30 -4.18 -0.07
C PRO A 251 -4.46 -4.77 -1.21
N ALA A 252 -3.81 -5.91 -0.97
CA ALA A 252 -2.93 -6.54 -1.94
C ALA A 252 -3.68 -7.01 -3.20
N GLY A 253 -3.29 -6.48 -4.35
CA GLY A 253 -3.95 -6.73 -5.64
C GLY A 253 -4.05 -5.44 -6.45
N GLY A 254 -4.82 -5.48 -7.53
CA GLY A 254 -5.30 -4.26 -8.16
C GLY A 254 -6.50 -3.71 -7.39
N ALA A 255 -6.70 -2.40 -7.49
CA ALA A 255 -7.79 -1.70 -6.82
C ALA A 255 -8.25 -0.53 -7.69
N GLU A 256 -9.42 0.04 -7.43
CA GLU A 256 -9.87 1.27 -8.05
C GLU A 256 -10.68 2.12 -7.06
N VAL A 257 -10.80 3.42 -7.33
CA VAL A 257 -11.63 4.29 -6.51
C VAL A 257 -13.10 4.00 -6.83
N LYS A 258 -13.89 3.73 -5.79
CA LYS A 258 -15.34 3.60 -5.92
C LYS A 258 -15.89 4.92 -6.47
N LYS A 259 -16.67 4.83 -7.56
CA LYS A 259 -17.30 5.99 -8.20
C LYS A 259 -18.47 6.51 -7.37
#